data_AF-A0A3D2X1K5-F1
#
_entry.id   AF-A0A3D2X1K5-F1
#
_cell.length_a   1.000
_cell.length_b   1.000
_cell.length_c   1.000
_cell.angle_alpha   90.00
_cell.angle_beta   90.00
_cell.angle_gamma   90.00
#
_symmetry.space_group_name_H-M   'P 1'
#
loop_
_entity.id
_entity.type
_entity.pdbx_description
1 polymer ?
#
loop_
_entity_poly.entity_id
_entity_poly.type
_entity_poly.pdbx_seq_one_letter_code
_entity_poly.pdbx_strand_id
1 'polypeptide(L)'
;MKKVTIAILIALLAVGFAFADVNVTFRANTSVVQGLTDTTGGVDLRGTVTQWGPGTNLTNVGGDYWEITIQLAPGDYEYKYGAQVVNPLDGSVTDYWENDIPGAGPVPNRTLTVGSVDMVLDLDFVGVAQGSPHPYFTPSDSIDVLFRVNMGEHPDFDPSSGHVYIVGAFPGPDGADNMWVPDKYALTQEGENSDYWSYQLKLDAANAPYDSTMYRFTLGSWGESEGIYGHGMFPDNENRGISVYGDTTVAWKWWNDSSPAGFEGTDTSAITFTTNMSKAAGNNGFTIGDTLLVKLGYFGSSSELLTDTLTRQGFTFNYATTVEQVPVTFGQRLYYQYYIYKLGQEQREIYFNFDYDGSVPSEAERRFFVINTATVAINDIEDSEVDARRMPIFRNNTKLSKDVTLTLECDIRPAIYQVLAGSTLEDIQSSVTITPAMLAADPDTILKLGVWVNGPMSNNGEGTWQTWGGTLAGDVNRKMYDDGTHGDAVAGDSIFTIVYNMSPDSSSGTVGQEFKFGIGGGDNESGYGLNHIENI
;
A
#
# COMPACT_ATOMS: atom_id res chain seq x y z
N MET A 1 71.12 71.02 7.89
CA MET A 1 69.98 70.70 6.98
C MET A 1 69.79 69.20 7.02
N LYS A 2 68.59 68.74 7.40
CA LYS A 2 68.27 67.36 7.77
C LYS A 2 68.03 66.49 6.52
N LYS A 3 68.35 65.20 6.72
CA LYS A 3 68.18 64.01 5.85
C LYS A 3 66.76 63.84 5.32
N VAL A 4 66.58 63.16 4.18
CA VAL A 4 65.99 61.80 4.05
C VAL A 4 65.69 61.46 2.56
N THR A 5 66.06 60.22 2.24
CA THR A 5 65.93 59.34 1.07
C THR A 5 64.52 59.25 0.45
N ILE A 6 64.39 58.83 -0.82
CA ILE A 6 63.45 57.79 -1.29
C ILE A 6 63.88 57.27 -2.67
N ALA A 7 64.03 55.94 -2.74
CA ALA A 7 64.22 55.13 -3.92
C ALA A 7 62.85 54.65 -4.46
N ILE A 8 62.86 53.93 -5.58
CA ILE A 8 61.80 53.08 -6.15
C ILE A 8 60.96 53.76 -7.25
N LEU A 9 61.35 53.48 -8.50
CA LEU A 9 60.41 53.42 -9.64
C LEU A 9 60.78 52.23 -10.54
N ILE A 10 60.84 51.03 -9.94
CA ILE A 10 60.56 49.78 -10.64
C ILE A 10 59.36 49.20 -9.90
N ALA A 11 58.20 49.81 -10.14
CA ALA A 11 56.93 49.21 -9.79
C ALA A 11 56.57 48.29 -10.96
N LEU A 12 56.82 47.00 -10.75
CA LEU A 12 56.17 45.87 -11.37
C LEU A 12 54.88 46.27 -12.13
N LEU A 13 54.95 46.27 -13.46
CA LEU A 13 53.78 46.02 -14.29
C LEU A 13 53.52 44.51 -14.27
N ALA A 14 53.23 43.96 -13.09
CA ALA A 14 52.52 42.69 -13.00
C ALA A 14 51.06 43.05 -13.26
N VAL A 15 50.71 43.23 -14.54
CA VAL A 15 49.32 43.14 -14.97
C VAL A 15 48.95 41.69 -14.71
N GLY A 16 48.46 41.42 -13.49
CA GLY A 16 47.69 40.22 -13.26
C GLY A 16 46.56 40.28 -14.25
N PHE A 17 46.57 39.39 -15.23
CA PHE A 17 45.37 39.09 -15.98
C PHE A 17 44.39 38.53 -14.94
N ALA A 18 43.59 39.42 -14.34
CA ALA A 18 42.35 38.99 -13.73
C ALA A 18 41.52 38.49 -14.90
N PHE A 19 41.54 37.18 -15.09
CA PHE A 19 40.57 36.56 -15.96
C PHE A 19 39.19 36.93 -15.41
N ALA A 20 38.29 37.34 -16.30
CA ALA A 20 36.91 37.60 -15.90
C ALA A 20 36.30 36.30 -15.37
N ASP A 21 35.42 36.42 -14.39
CA ASP A 21 34.57 35.31 -13.99
C ASP A 21 33.77 34.83 -15.20
N VAL A 22 33.54 33.52 -15.27
CA VAL A 22 32.78 32.85 -16.33
C VAL A 22 31.53 32.21 -15.74
N ASN A 23 30.47 32.14 -16.54
CA ASN A 23 29.26 31.42 -16.14
C ASN A 23 29.53 29.92 -16.14
N VAL A 24 29.34 29.29 -15.00
CA VAL A 24 29.38 27.84 -14.84
C VAL A 24 27.99 27.35 -14.49
N THR A 25 27.38 26.60 -15.40
CA THR A 25 26.07 25.97 -15.18
C THR A 25 26.25 24.56 -14.63
N PHE A 26 25.85 24.37 -13.38
CA PHE A 26 25.78 23.08 -12.71
C PHE A 26 24.43 22.44 -12.99
N ARG A 27 24.44 21.14 -13.29
CA ARG A 27 23.22 20.36 -13.53
C ARG A 27 23.22 19.14 -12.62
N ALA A 28 22.14 18.96 -11.88
CA ALA A 28 21.97 17.85 -10.96
C ALA A 28 20.67 17.09 -11.25
N ASN A 29 20.66 15.80 -10.91
CA ASN A 29 19.50 14.94 -10.98
C ASN A 29 19.26 14.24 -9.63
N THR A 30 18.03 14.31 -9.11
CA THR A 30 17.64 13.80 -7.77
C THR A 30 16.98 12.43 -7.76
N SER A 31 16.95 11.74 -8.89
CA SER A 31 16.08 10.58 -9.10
C SER A 31 16.35 9.36 -8.22
N VAL A 32 17.50 9.31 -7.55
CA VAL A 32 17.94 8.27 -6.60
C VAL A 32 17.84 8.70 -5.14
N VAL A 33 17.52 9.97 -4.89
CA VAL A 33 17.35 10.47 -3.53
C VAL A 33 15.96 10.13 -3.03
N GLN A 34 15.88 9.43 -1.90
CA GLN A 34 14.59 9.18 -1.26
C GLN A 34 14.03 10.48 -0.66
N GLY A 35 12.78 10.82 -0.99
CA GLY A 35 12.07 11.97 -0.41
C GLY A 35 12.24 13.32 -1.11
N LEU A 36 12.81 13.36 -2.32
CA LEU A 36 13.00 14.61 -3.10
C LEU A 36 12.17 14.70 -4.40
N THR A 37 11.45 13.65 -4.76
CA THR A 37 11.03 13.37 -6.15
C THR A 37 9.65 13.93 -6.55
N ASP A 38 9.14 14.98 -5.88
CA ASP A 38 7.95 15.75 -6.33
C ASP A 38 8.06 17.28 -6.16
N THR A 39 9.28 17.83 -6.17
CA THR A 39 9.56 19.29 -6.06
C THR A 39 9.24 19.94 -4.72
N THR A 40 8.80 19.18 -3.71
CA THR A 40 8.56 19.71 -2.37
C THR A 40 9.86 19.98 -1.59
N GLY A 41 10.95 19.28 -1.92
CA GLY A 41 12.29 19.47 -1.36
C GLY A 41 13.15 20.49 -2.11
N GLY A 42 14.40 20.62 -1.69
CA GLY A 42 15.40 21.51 -2.29
C GLY A 42 16.73 20.83 -2.57
N VAL A 43 17.48 21.36 -3.53
CA VAL A 43 18.86 20.97 -3.84
C VAL A 43 19.73 22.21 -3.80
N ASP A 44 20.88 22.13 -3.17
CA ASP A 44 21.84 23.23 -3.13
C ASP A 44 23.27 22.80 -3.46
N LEU A 45 24.07 23.75 -3.96
CA LEU A 45 25.47 23.55 -4.30
C LEU A 45 26.36 23.91 -3.11
N ARG A 46 27.25 22.99 -2.73
CA ARG A 46 28.17 23.14 -1.60
C ARG A 46 29.60 22.84 -2.03
N GLY A 47 30.58 23.62 -1.59
CA GLY A 47 31.98 23.35 -1.94
C GLY A 47 32.89 24.54 -1.79
N THR A 48 34.11 24.46 -2.32
CA THR A 48 34.95 25.67 -2.44
C THR A 48 34.31 26.71 -3.35
N VAL A 49 33.45 26.28 -4.28
CA VAL A 49 32.57 27.12 -5.12
C VAL A 49 31.61 28.01 -4.32
N THR A 50 31.25 27.61 -3.09
CA THR A 50 30.29 28.32 -2.22
C THR A 50 30.79 28.48 -0.77
N GLN A 51 32.10 28.29 -0.54
CA GLN A 51 32.73 28.32 0.79
C GLN A 51 32.12 27.32 1.80
N TRP A 52 31.63 26.17 1.32
CA TRP A 52 31.05 25.07 2.11
C TRP A 52 29.80 25.44 2.91
N GLY A 53 29.16 26.57 2.62
CA GLY A 53 27.89 26.97 3.24
C GLY A 53 26.67 26.45 2.45
N PRO A 54 25.54 26.15 3.13
CA PRO A 54 24.28 25.87 2.46
C PRO A 54 23.67 27.14 1.84
N GLY A 55 22.70 26.97 0.94
CA GLY A 55 21.84 28.06 0.46
C GLY A 55 22.15 28.62 -0.93
N THR A 56 23.03 27.97 -1.70
CA THR A 56 23.18 28.20 -3.13
C THR A 56 22.24 27.26 -3.89
N ASN A 57 20.95 27.58 -3.81
CA ASN A 57 19.87 26.68 -4.23
C ASN A 57 19.80 26.56 -5.76
N LEU A 58 19.73 25.33 -6.25
CA LEU A 58 19.40 25.05 -7.63
C LEU A 58 17.90 25.27 -7.88
N THR A 59 17.57 25.57 -9.12
CA THR A 59 16.18 25.68 -9.59
C THR A 59 15.77 24.35 -10.22
N ASN A 60 14.63 23.78 -9.81
CA ASN A 60 14.06 22.62 -10.49
C ASN A 60 13.60 23.05 -11.90
N VAL A 61 14.09 22.36 -12.93
CA VAL A 61 13.79 22.66 -14.34
C VAL A 61 12.84 21.61 -14.96
N GLY A 62 12.20 20.79 -14.13
CA GLY A 62 11.26 19.74 -14.52
C GLY A 62 11.73 18.36 -14.10
N GLY A 63 10.79 17.53 -13.62
CA GLY A 63 11.10 16.20 -13.11
C GLY A 63 12.16 16.25 -12.00
N ASP A 64 13.19 15.42 -12.14
CA ASP A 64 14.32 15.37 -11.21
C ASP A 64 15.49 16.29 -11.57
N TYR A 65 15.35 17.15 -12.57
CA TYR A 65 16.46 17.98 -13.03
C TYR A 65 16.51 19.31 -12.31
N TRP A 66 17.73 19.69 -11.91
CA TRP A 66 18.02 20.92 -11.18
C TRP A 66 19.18 21.64 -11.84
N GLU A 67 19.07 22.95 -11.98
CA GLU A 67 20.14 23.77 -12.55
C GLU A 67 20.44 25.01 -11.71
N ILE A 68 21.71 25.39 -11.67
CA ILE A 68 22.13 26.73 -11.25
C ILE A 68 23.28 27.20 -12.10
N THR A 69 23.28 28.49 -12.44
CA THR A 69 24.44 29.14 -13.05
C THR A 69 25.05 30.10 -12.04
N ILE A 70 26.34 29.92 -11.74
CA ILE A 70 27.12 30.81 -10.89
C ILE A 70 28.34 31.33 -11.64
N GLN A 71 28.85 32.48 -11.23
CA GLN A 71 30.05 33.10 -11.78
C GLN A 71 31.27 32.64 -10.99
N LEU A 72 32.26 32.05 -11.67
CA LEU A 72 33.51 31.57 -11.05
C LEU A 72 34.72 32.11 -11.82
N ALA A 73 35.75 32.53 -11.09
CA ALA A 73 37.04 32.84 -11.67
C ALA A 73 37.73 31.56 -12.18
N PRO A 74 38.68 31.64 -13.13
CA PRO A 74 39.45 30.46 -13.53
C PRO A 74 40.28 29.92 -12.37
N GLY A 75 40.25 28.61 -12.18
CA GLY A 75 40.89 27.94 -11.06
C GLY A 75 40.36 26.53 -10.83
N ASP A 76 40.90 25.87 -9.81
CA ASP A 76 40.47 24.54 -9.39
C ASP A 76 39.56 24.63 -8.16
N TYR A 77 38.44 23.92 -8.23
CA TYR A 77 37.38 23.91 -7.25
C TYR A 77 36.97 22.49 -6.87
N GLU A 78 36.39 22.36 -5.69
CA GLU A 78 35.70 21.17 -5.23
C GLU A 78 34.25 21.49 -4.95
N TYR A 79 33.35 20.56 -5.26
CA TYR A 79 31.92 20.71 -4.98
C TYR A 79 31.23 19.38 -4.69
N LYS A 80 30.07 19.50 -4.06
CA LYS A 80 29.08 18.48 -3.74
C LYS A 80 27.70 19.13 -3.74
N TYR A 81 26.69 18.30 -3.62
CA TYR A 81 25.32 18.77 -3.41
C TYR A 81 24.93 18.68 -1.93
N GLY A 82 23.89 19.41 -1.57
CA GLY A 82 23.07 19.16 -0.40
C GLY A 82 21.62 19.00 -0.83
N ALA A 83 20.81 18.47 0.08
CA ALA A 83 19.40 18.22 -0.15
C ALA A 83 18.57 18.60 1.07
N GLN A 84 17.47 19.29 0.83
CA GLN A 84 16.43 19.55 1.82
C GLN A 84 15.27 18.61 1.53
N VAL A 85 15.13 17.56 2.35
CA VAL A 85 14.07 16.55 2.21
C VAL A 85 12.91 16.93 3.14
N VAL A 86 11.70 16.98 2.60
CA VAL A 86 10.48 17.22 3.36
C VAL A 86 9.96 15.89 3.88
N ASN A 87 9.70 15.81 5.19
CA ASN A 87 9.01 14.69 5.79
C ASN A 87 7.54 14.71 5.35
N PRO A 88 7.04 13.67 4.66
CA PRO A 88 5.67 13.65 4.16
C PRO A 88 4.62 13.56 5.28
N LEU A 89 5.01 13.21 6.51
CA LEU A 89 4.10 13.06 7.66
C LEU A 89 3.76 14.38 8.34
N ASP A 90 4.77 15.23 8.55
CA ASP A 90 4.64 16.45 9.36
C ASP A 90 5.06 17.74 8.62
N GLY A 91 5.55 17.62 7.39
CA GLY A 91 6.02 18.75 6.58
C GLY A 91 7.32 19.37 7.08
N SER A 92 7.98 18.78 8.07
CA SER A 92 9.30 19.24 8.53
C SER A 92 10.36 19.03 7.45
N VAL A 93 11.36 19.91 7.42
CA VAL A 93 12.43 19.86 6.41
C VAL A 93 13.74 19.48 7.08
N THR A 94 14.37 18.41 6.63
CA THR A 94 15.71 18.00 7.09
C THR A 94 16.74 18.34 6.03
N ASP A 95 17.81 19.03 6.44
CA ASP A 95 18.93 19.38 5.58
C ASP A 95 20.04 18.32 5.64
N TYR A 96 20.42 17.79 4.48
CA TYR A 96 21.40 16.72 4.34
C TYR A 96 22.60 17.16 3.51
N TRP A 97 23.78 16.69 3.91
CA TRP A 97 24.89 16.56 2.98
C TRP A 97 24.64 15.38 2.06
N GLU A 98 25.10 15.49 0.81
CA GLU A 98 24.89 14.46 -0.21
C GLU A 98 25.26 13.03 0.19
N ASN A 99 26.18 12.81 1.14
CA ASN A 99 26.51 11.47 1.64
C ASN A 99 25.50 10.91 2.64
N ASP A 100 24.80 11.79 3.36
CA ASP A 100 23.96 11.45 4.50
C ASP A 100 22.48 11.39 4.12
N ILE A 101 22.18 11.75 2.86
CA ILE A 101 20.85 11.66 2.28
C ILE A 101 20.38 10.19 2.29
N PRO A 102 19.13 9.91 2.70
CA PRO A 102 18.54 8.58 2.57
C PRO A 102 18.59 8.06 1.12
N GLY A 103 19.23 6.89 0.93
CA GLY A 103 19.44 6.27 -0.38
C GLY A 103 20.77 6.63 -1.06
N ALA A 104 21.59 7.53 -0.50
CA ALA A 104 22.89 7.86 -1.06
C ALA A 104 23.96 6.79 -0.78
N GLY A 105 24.91 6.69 -1.71
CA GLY A 105 26.14 5.93 -1.52
C GLY A 105 27.30 6.83 -1.05
N PRO A 106 28.49 6.27 -0.79
CA PRO A 106 29.68 7.08 -0.49
C PRO A 106 30.08 7.95 -1.69
N VAL A 107 29.92 9.29 -1.57
CA VAL A 107 30.27 10.26 -2.62
C VAL A 107 31.50 11.08 -2.20
N PRO A 108 32.66 10.98 -2.91
CA PRO A 108 33.77 11.90 -2.68
C PRO A 108 33.44 13.32 -3.18
N ASN A 109 34.26 14.31 -2.83
CA ASN A 109 34.14 15.65 -3.43
C ASN A 109 34.36 15.54 -4.95
N ARG A 110 33.51 16.22 -5.73
CA ARG A 110 33.71 16.39 -7.17
C ARG A 110 34.73 17.49 -7.40
N THR A 111 35.53 17.35 -8.45
CA THR A 111 36.57 18.33 -8.81
C THR A 111 36.17 19.07 -10.09
N LEU A 112 36.45 20.37 -10.15
CA LEU A 112 36.11 21.24 -11.28
C LEU A 112 37.28 22.17 -11.59
N THR A 113 37.75 22.17 -12.83
CA THR A 113 38.70 23.18 -13.33
C THR A 113 37.96 24.17 -14.22
N VAL A 114 37.90 25.43 -13.79
CA VAL A 114 37.25 26.52 -14.52
C VAL A 114 38.26 27.20 -15.44
N GLY A 115 37.93 27.27 -16.73
CA GLY A 115 38.71 27.95 -17.77
C GLY A 115 38.29 29.41 -17.97
N SER A 116 38.61 29.97 -19.15
CA SER A 116 38.28 31.37 -19.50
C SER A 116 37.03 31.52 -20.39
N VAL A 117 36.22 30.47 -20.48
CA VAL A 117 34.98 30.46 -21.27
C VAL A 117 33.88 29.87 -20.41
N ASP A 118 32.66 30.41 -20.56
CA ASP A 118 31.44 29.87 -19.96
C ASP A 118 31.32 28.36 -20.26
N MET A 119 30.85 27.59 -19.28
CA MET A 119 30.74 26.14 -19.40
C MET A 119 29.46 25.61 -18.75
N VAL A 120 28.91 24.55 -19.35
CA VAL A 120 27.83 23.75 -18.79
C VAL A 120 28.44 22.41 -18.38
N LEU A 121 28.27 22.04 -17.12
CA LEU A 121 28.80 20.77 -16.61
C LEU A 121 27.95 19.60 -17.08
N ASP A 122 28.59 18.43 -17.15
CA ASP A 122 27.89 17.16 -17.30
C ASP A 122 26.88 16.97 -16.15
N LEU A 123 25.86 16.14 -16.41
CA LEU A 123 24.82 15.91 -15.42
C LEU A 123 25.40 15.09 -14.25
N ASP A 124 25.28 15.62 -13.04
CA ASP A 124 25.60 14.89 -11.82
C ASP A 124 24.33 14.27 -11.21
N PHE A 125 24.46 13.09 -10.60
CA PHE A 125 23.39 12.47 -9.81
C PHE A 125 23.66 12.73 -8.33
N VAL A 126 22.69 13.34 -7.65
CA VAL A 126 22.79 13.66 -6.22
C VAL A 126 22.83 12.35 -5.43
N GLY A 127 23.83 12.19 -4.57
CA GLY A 127 24.00 11.01 -3.72
C GLY A 127 24.76 9.86 -4.39
N VAL A 128 25.31 10.11 -5.59
CA VAL A 128 26.04 9.12 -6.39
C VAL A 128 27.41 9.67 -6.82
N ALA A 129 28.44 8.83 -6.75
CA ALA A 129 29.79 9.18 -7.18
C ALA A 129 29.83 9.52 -8.68
N GLN A 130 30.59 10.56 -9.03
CA GLN A 130 30.75 11.00 -10.41
C GLN A 130 31.27 9.86 -11.30
N GLY A 131 30.58 9.61 -12.42
CA GLY A 131 30.94 8.55 -13.37
C GLY A 131 30.48 7.13 -12.99
N SER A 132 29.77 6.95 -11.88
CA SER A 132 29.11 5.67 -11.59
C SER A 132 27.94 5.41 -12.55
N PRO A 133 27.76 4.17 -13.03
CA PRO A 133 26.61 3.81 -13.85
C PRO A 133 25.33 3.95 -13.03
N HIS A 134 24.30 4.55 -13.63
CA HIS A 134 23.02 4.78 -12.98
C HIS A 134 22.05 3.65 -13.33
N PRO A 135 21.51 2.91 -12.33
CA PRO A 135 20.72 1.71 -12.59
C PRO A 135 19.38 2.00 -13.29
N TYR A 136 18.75 3.15 -13.00
CA TYR A 136 17.40 3.47 -13.50
C TYR A 136 17.36 4.44 -14.69
N PHE A 137 18.46 5.10 -15.05
CA PHE A 137 18.49 6.11 -16.10
C PHE A 137 19.78 5.93 -16.87
N THR A 138 19.66 5.51 -18.11
CA THR A 138 20.79 5.55 -19.03
C THR A 138 20.49 6.67 -20.00
N PRO A 139 21.39 7.65 -20.19
CA PRO A 139 21.20 8.66 -21.23
C PRO A 139 20.90 7.96 -22.56
N SER A 140 19.67 8.11 -23.06
CA SER A 140 19.14 7.31 -24.17
C SER A 140 18.18 8.11 -25.07
N ASP A 141 17.57 7.41 -26.03
CA ASP A 141 16.55 7.87 -26.97
C ASP A 141 15.12 7.90 -26.39
N SER A 142 14.94 7.52 -25.12
CA SER A 142 13.66 7.53 -24.41
C SER A 142 13.59 8.58 -23.30
N ILE A 143 12.36 8.83 -22.83
CA ILE A 143 12.08 9.40 -21.52
C ILE A 143 11.84 8.25 -20.54
N ASP A 144 12.70 8.13 -19.54
CA ASP A 144 12.61 7.11 -18.50
C ASP A 144 11.82 7.65 -17.29
N VAL A 145 10.82 6.91 -16.80
CA VAL A 145 9.98 7.29 -15.66
C VAL A 145 10.03 6.22 -14.58
N LEU A 146 10.49 6.55 -13.36
CA LEU A 146 10.52 5.63 -12.23
C LEU A 146 9.32 5.87 -11.30
N PHE A 147 8.38 4.94 -11.30
CA PHE A 147 7.27 4.92 -10.35
C PHE A 147 7.65 4.14 -9.10
N ARG A 148 7.23 4.61 -7.93
CA ARG A 148 7.54 3.98 -6.63
C ARG A 148 6.34 4.01 -5.70
N VAL A 149 6.12 2.93 -4.96
CA VAL A 149 5.08 2.82 -3.92
C VAL A 149 5.65 2.15 -2.67
N ASN A 150 5.23 2.61 -1.51
CA ASN A 150 5.54 2.03 -0.22
C ASN A 150 4.33 1.23 0.29
N MET A 151 4.55 -0.05 0.57
CA MET A 151 3.55 -1.03 1.02
C MET A 151 3.55 -1.26 2.54
N GLY A 152 4.40 -0.56 3.31
CA GLY A 152 4.64 -0.82 4.73
C GLY A 152 3.41 -0.64 5.63
N GLU A 153 2.47 0.21 5.21
CA GLU A 153 1.17 0.41 5.90
C GLU A 153 0.03 -0.42 5.27
N HIS A 154 0.33 -1.35 4.36
CA HIS A 154 -0.62 -2.33 3.86
C HIS A 154 -0.47 -3.64 4.67
N PRO A 155 -1.10 -3.76 5.85
CA PRO A 155 -0.81 -4.85 6.80
C PRO A 155 -1.14 -6.26 6.25
N ASP A 156 -1.91 -6.34 5.18
CA ASP A 156 -2.32 -7.59 4.53
C ASP A 156 -1.49 -7.94 3.29
N PHE A 157 -0.51 -7.10 2.93
CA PHE A 157 0.39 -7.38 1.82
C PHE A 157 1.60 -8.18 2.34
N ASP A 158 1.73 -9.42 1.89
CA ASP A 158 2.92 -10.23 2.16
C ASP A 158 3.96 -9.99 1.05
N PRO A 159 5.08 -9.30 1.33
CA PRO A 159 6.09 -9.03 0.30
C PRO A 159 6.77 -10.30 -0.25
N SER A 160 6.68 -11.45 0.43
CA SER A 160 7.31 -12.70 -0.02
C SER A 160 6.51 -13.45 -1.07
N SER A 161 5.21 -13.18 -1.17
CA SER A 161 4.28 -13.86 -2.09
C SER A 161 3.43 -12.90 -2.94
N GLY A 162 3.31 -11.65 -2.52
CA GLY A 162 2.55 -10.60 -3.19
C GLY A 162 3.29 -9.99 -4.37
N HIS A 163 2.51 -9.47 -5.32
CA HIS A 163 3.01 -8.71 -6.46
C HIS A 163 2.27 -7.37 -6.52
N VAL A 164 3.03 -6.30 -6.76
CA VAL A 164 2.48 -4.97 -7.01
C VAL A 164 2.63 -4.67 -8.49
N TYR A 165 1.63 -4.06 -9.10
CA TYR A 165 1.59 -3.70 -10.51
C TYR A 165 1.24 -2.22 -10.68
N ILE A 166 1.59 -1.66 -11.83
CA ILE A 166 1.17 -0.32 -12.24
C ILE A 166 0.23 -0.41 -13.42
N VAL A 167 -0.78 0.46 -13.41
CA VAL A 167 -1.63 0.72 -14.56
C VAL A 167 -1.64 2.22 -14.88
N GLY A 168 -1.99 2.57 -16.11
CA GLY A 168 -2.10 3.98 -16.47
C GLY A 168 -2.40 4.24 -17.94
N ALA A 169 -2.61 5.53 -18.24
CA ALA A 169 -2.84 6.03 -19.59
C ALA A 169 -1.53 6.28 -20.37
N PHE A 170 -0.46 5.59 -20.00
CA PHE A 170 0.81 5.60 -20.72
C PHE A 170 0.84 4.50 -21.78
N PRO A 171 1.50 4.72 -22.93
CA PRO A 171 1.76 3.64 -23.88
C PRO A 171 2.58 2.54 -23.22
N GLY A 172 2.15 1.29 -23.41
CA GLY A 172 2.82 0.12 -22.82
C GLY A 172 4.14 -0.19 -23.54
N PRO A 173 5.17 -0.68 -22.82
CA PRO A 173 6.46 -1.07 -23.41
C PRO A 173 6.36 -2.20 -24.44
N ASP A 174 5.24 -2.93 -24.45
CA ASP A 174 4.91 -4.00 -25.39
C ASP A 174 4.14 -3.51 -26.64
N GLY A 175 4.05 -2.19 -26.84
CA GLY A 175 3.36 -1.58 -27.97
C GLY A 175 1.84 -1.43 -27.77
N ALA A 176 1.35 -1.62 -26.54
CA ALA A 176 -0.04 -1.35 -26.20
C ALA A 176 -0.32 0.15 -26.17
N ASP A 177 -1.53 0.56 -26.58
CA ASP A 177 -1.94 1.97 -26.57
C ASP A 177 -2.00 2.57 -25.15
N ASN A 178 -2.23 1.72 -24.14
CA ASN A 178 -2.23 2.10 -22.73
C ASN A 178 -1.80 0.92 -21.82
N MET A 179 -1.62 1.20 -20.52
CA MET A 179 -1.24 0.23 -19.49
C MET A 179 -2.40 -0.18 -18.57
N TRP A 180 -3.67 -0.05 -18.96
CA TRP A 180 -4.83 -0.38 -18.11
C TRP A 180 -5.11 -1.90 -18.01
N VAL A 181 -4.12 -2.68 -17.56
CA VAL A 181 -4.22 -4.12 -17.32
C VAL A 181 -3.61 -4.45 -15.95
N PRO A 182 -4.41 -4.87 -14.96
CA PRO A 182 -4.05 -4.80 -13.53
C PRO A 182 -3.01 -5.83 -13.06
N ASP A 183 -2.65 -6.82 -13.87
CA ASP A 183 -1.72 -7.91 -13.55
C ASP A 183 -0.52 -7.98 -14.50
N LYS A 184 -0.30 -6.94 -15.30
CA LYS A 184 0.64 -7.02 -16.44
C LYS A 184 1.99 -6.37 -16.18
N TYR A 185 2.00 -5.15 -15.65
CA TYR A 185 3.21 -4.35 -15.51
C TYR A 185 3.68 -4.38 -14.05
N ALA A 186 4.34 -5.48 -13.67
CA ALA A 186 4.76 -5.74 -12.29
C ALA A 186 5.92 -4.85 -11.85
N LEU A 187 5.81 -4.28 -10.65
CA LEU A 187 6.88 -3.59 -9.94
C LEU A 187 7.88 -4.60 -9.36
N THR A 188 9.10 -4.13 -9.12
CA THR A 188 10.17 -4.87 -8.46
C THR A 188 10.37 -4.34 -7.04
N GLN A 189 10.48 -5.22 -6.06
CA GLN A 189 10.80 -4.84 -4.68
C GLN A 189 12.26 -4.34 -4.60
N GLU A 190 12.48 -3.22 -3.92
CA GLU A 190 13.78 -2.57 -3.79
C GLU A 190 14.67 -3.21 -2.70
N GLY A 191 14.86 -4.53 -2.78
CA GLY A 191 15.69 -5.31 -1.85
C GLY A 191 14.88 -6.30 -0.98
N GLU A 192 15.58 -7.27 -0.37
CA GLU A 192 14.98 -8.47 0.26
C GLU A 192 14.07 -8.23 1.47
N ASN A 193 13.99 -7.01 2.02
CA ASN A 193 13.10 -6.64 3.13
C ASN A 193 12.62 -5.19 3.02
N SER A 194 12.53 -4.67 1.79
CA SER A 194 12.12 -3.29 1.56
C SER A 194 10.60 -3.20 1.39
N ASP A 195 9.98 -2.23 2.04
CA ASP A 195 8.57 -1.90 1.80
C ASP A 195 8.36 -1.13 0.49
N TYR A 196 9.44 -0.75 -0.20
CA TYR A 196 9.40 -0.02 -1.45
C TYR A 196 9.39 -0.96 -2.67
N TRP A 197 8.51 -0.65 -3.60
CA TRP A 197 8.35 -1.31 -4.88
C TRP A 197 8.46 -0.27 -5.99
N SER A 198 9.08 -0.64 -7.12
CA SER A 198 9.31 0.30 -8.21
C SER A 198 9.13 -0.28 -9.61
N TYR A 199 8.76 0.59 -10.55
CA TYR A 199 8.63 0.27 -11.97
C TYR A 199 9.27 1.35 -12.81
N GLN A 200 10.21 0.95 -13.68
CA GLN A 200 10.81 1.83 -14.67
C GLN A 200 10.05 1.70 -15.99
N LEU A 201 9.36 2.78 -16.38
CA LEU A 201 8.69 2.91 -17.67
C LEU A 201 9.58 3.66 -18.65
N LYS A 202 9.70 3.17 -19.89
CA LYS A 202 10.39 3.85 -20.97
C LYS A 202 9.38 4.38 -21.97
N LEU A 203 9.42 5.69 -22.21
CA LEU A 203 8.53 6.41 -23.10
C LEU A 203 9.31 6.93 -24.31
N ASP A 204 8.67 6.98 -25.48
CA ASP A 204 9.30 7.56 -26.66
C ASP A 204 9.43 9.07 -26.48
N ALA A 205 10.66 9.60 -26.53
CA ALA A 205 10.93 11.02 -26.40
C ALA A 205 10.30 11.86 -27.53
N ALA A 206 10.02 11.26 -28.70
CA ALA A 206 9.37 11.94 -29.81
C ALA A 206 7.90 12.29 -29.54
N ASN A 207 7.25 11.61 -28.59
CA ASN A 207 5.87 11.86 -28.21
C ASN A 207 5.75 12.77 -26.97
N ALA A 208 6.87 13.28 -26.45
CA ALA A 208 6.87 14.20 -25.34
C ALA A 208 6.30 15.59 -25.74
N PRO A 209 5.65 16.33 -24.83
CA PRO A 209 5.41 15.96 -23.42
C PRO A 209 4.21 15.02 -23.24
N TYR A 210 4.27 14.20 -22.20
CA TYR A 210 3.14 13.36 -21.77
C TYR A 210 2.36 14.10 -20.69
N ASP A 211 1.48 15.00 -21.12
CA ASP A 211 0.72 15.87 -20.23
C ASP A 211 -0.50 15.18 -19.62
N SER A 212 -0.77 15.48 -18.35
CA SER A 212 -1.98 15.05 -17.63
C SER A 212 -2.25 13.54 -17.74
N THR A 213 -1.20 12.73 -17.64
CA THR A 213 -1.33 11.27 -17.72
C THR A 213 -1.79 10.72 -16.38
N MET A 214 -2.60 9.66 -16.41
CA MET A 214 -3.14 8.99 -15.23
C MET A 214 -2.38 7.69 -14.93
N TYR A 215 -2.22 7.37 -13.65
CA TYR A 215 -1.72 6.07 -13.20
C TYR A 215 -2.28 5.70 -11.82
N ARG A 216 -2.18 4.41 -11.46
CA ARG A 216 -2.42 3.89 -10.10
C ARG A 216 -1.74 2.53 -9.91
N PHE A 217 -1.62 2.08 -8.67
CA PHE A 217 -1.09 0.76 -8.35
C PHE A 217 -2.20 -0.29 -8.13
N THR A 218 -1.89 -1.55 -8.38
CA THR A 218 -2.81 -2.71 -8.25
C THR A 218 -2.06 -3.93 -7.70
N LEU A 219 -2.77 -4.89 -7.09
CA LEU A 219 -2.19 -6.16 -6.64
C LEU A 219 -2.52 -7.35 -7.58
N GLY A 220 -2.79 -7.07 -8.86
CA GLY A 220 -3.09 -8.10 -9.86
C GLY A 220 -4.56 -8.17 -10.27
N SER A 221 -5.43 -7.38 -9.63
CA SER A 221 -6.84 -7.30 -10.03
C SER A 221 -7.38 -5.89 -9.83
N TRP A 222 -8.49 -5.56 -10.50
CA TRP A 222 -9.18 -4.29 -10.26
C TRP A 222 -9.83 -4.22 -8.88
N GLY A 223 -10.13 -5.36 -8.27
CA GLY A 223 -10.64 -5.40 -6.89
C GLY A 223 -9.57 -5.15 -5.83
N GLU A 224 -8.30 -5.22 -6.22
CA GLU A 224 -7.14 -4.97 -5.36
C GLU A 224 -6.32 -3.80 -5.92
N SER A 225 -6.99 -2.85 -6.59
CA SER A 225 -6.39 -1.57 -6.98
C SER A 225 -6.48 -0.54 -5.87
N GLU A 226 -5.59 0.45 -5.90
CA GLU A 226 -5.69 1.59 -5.01
C GLU A 226 -7.07 2.28 -5.09
N GLY A 227 -7.65 2.60 -3.93
CA GLY A 227 -8.92 3.29 -3.75
C GLY A 227 -8.72 4.76 -3.37
N ILE A 228 -7.99 5.49 -4.21
CA ILE A 228 -7.71 6.92 -4.02
C ILE A 228 -8.83 7.78 -4.61
N TYR A 229 -9.21 8.90 -3.99
CA TYR A 229 -10.20 9.84 -4.53
C TYR A 229 -9.75 11.29 -4.32
N GLY A 230 -9.95 12.16 -5.31
CA GLY A 230 -9.70 13.59 -5.15
C GLY A 230 -8.22 14.01 -5.26
N HIS A 231 -7.36 13.18 -5.85
CA HIS A 231 -5.92 13.44 -5.92
C HIS A 231 -5.48 14.07 -7.25
N GLY A 232 -4.68 15.15 -7.13
CA GLY A 232 -3.94 15.73 -8.23
C GLY A 232 -4.78 16.40 -9.31
N MET A 233 -4.46 16.12 -10.57
CA MET A 233 -4.99 16.82 -11.75
C MET A 233 -6.43 16.39 -12.13
N PHE A 234 -6.98 15.36 -11.47
CA PHE A 234 -8.28 14.76 -11.77
C PHE A 234 -9.11 14.53 -10.50
N PRO A 235 -9.75 15.56 -9.96
CA PRO A 235 -10.41 15.49 -8.64
C PRO A 235 -11.65 14.57 -8.61
N ASP A 236 -12.23 14.22 -9.76
CA ASP A 236 -13.45 13.41 -9.88
C ASP A 236 -13.16 11.94 -10.25
N ASN A 237 -11.94 11.43 -10.04
CA ASN A 237 -11.58 10.05 -10.41
C ASN A 237 -10.71 9.32 -9.36
N GLU A 238 -10.51 8.03 -9.63
CA GLU A 238 -9.72 7.11 -8.79
C GLU A 238 -8.25 6.95 -9.22
N ASN A 239 -7.64 7.98 -9.81
CA ASN A 239 -6.29 7.88 -10.38
C ASN A 239 -5.38 9.02 -9.95
N ARG A 240 -4.09 8.74 -9.88
CA ARG A 240 -3.02 9.73 -9.71
C ARG A 240 -2.77 10.43 -11.05
N GLY A 241 -2.50 11.72 -11.04
CA GLY A 241 -2.17 12.51 -12.23
C GLY A 241 -0.71 12.96 -12.24
N ILE A 242 -0.04 12.88 -13.39
CA ILE A 242 1.34 13.35 -13.60
C ILE A 242 1.51 13.92 -15.01
N SER A 243 2.42 14.89 -15.17
CA SER A 243 2.90 15.31 -16.49
C SER A 243 4.39 15.03 -16.60
N VAL A 244 4.84 14.43 -17.71
CA VAL A 244 6.22 14.00 -17.90
C VAL A 244 6.83 14.74 -19.09
N TYR A 245 7.92 15.47 -18.83
CA TYR A 245 8.61 16.32 -19.81
C TYR A 245 10.04 15.85 -20.15
N GLY A 246 10.57 14.88 -19.40
CA GLY A 246 11.92 14.34 -19.48
C GLY A 246 12.08 13.22 -18.44
N ASP A 247 13.27 12.63 -18.32
CA ASP A 247 13.47 11.55 -17.35
C ASP A 247 13.09 12.00 -15.94
N THR A 248 12.35 11.17 -15.22
CA THR A 248 11.89 11.55 -13.88
C THR A 248 11.61 10.33 -13.02
N THR A 249 11.94 10.42 -11.75
CA THR A 249 11.35 9.62 -10.69
C THR A 249 10.13 10.37 -10.18
N VAL A 250 9.06 9.62 -9.99
CA VAL A 250 7.84 10.11 -9.34
C VAL A 250 8.04 10.00 -7.83
N ALA A 251 7.63 11.01 -7.06
CA ALA A 251 7.57 10.87 -5.60
C ALA A 251 6.86 9.59 -5.23
N TRP A 252 7.56 8.79 -4.43
CA TRP A 252 6.99 7.56 -3.93
C TRP A 252 5.70 7.90 -3.17
N LYS A 253 4.71 7.02 -3.29
CA LYS A 253 3.43 7.18 -2.60
C LYS A 253 3.25 6.06 -1.59
N TRP A 254 2.57 6.34 -0.49
CA TRP A 254 2.02 5.27 0.32
C TRP A 254 0.89 4.62 -0.46
N TRP A 255 0.75 3.30 -0.33
CA TRP A 255 -0.44 2.62 -0.82
C TRP A 255 -1.70 3.32 -0.28
N ASN A 256 -2.65 3.65 -1.16
CA ASN A 256 -3.87 4.41 -0.82
C ASN A 256 -3.64 5.79 -0.17
N ASP A 257 -2.44 6.38 -0.30
CA ASP A 257 -2.02 7.59 0.41
C ASP A 257 -2.16 7.49 1.94
N SER A 258 -2.18 6.27 2.47
CA SER A 258 -2.25 5.98 3.89
C SER A 258 -0.84 5.95 4.47
N SER A 259 -0.33 7.12 4.86
CA SER A 259 0.92 7.21 5.59
C SER A 259 0.75 6.76 7.05
N PRO A 260 1.80 6.28 7.73
CA PRO A 260 1.73 6.04 9.16
C PRO A 260 1.30 7.33 9.87
N ALA A 261 0.20 7.32 10.61
CA ALA A 261 -0.07 8.41 11.54
C ALA A 261 1.07 8.39 12.56
N GLY A 262 1.86 9.46 12.63
CA GLY A 262 2.87 9.59 13.67
C GLY A 262 2.19 9.44 15.03
N PHE A 263 2.61 8.47 15.83
CA PHE A 263 2.07 8.29 17.17
C PHE A 263 2.65 9.39 18.09
N GLU A 264 1.80 10.30 18.56
CA GLU A 264 2.20 11.42 19.43
C GLU A 264 1.89 11.17 20.92
N GLY A 265 1.42 9.98 21.29
CA GLY A 265 1.04 9.65 22.67
C GLY A 265 2.24 9.52 23.60
N THR A 266 2.08 9.94 24.86
CA THR A 266 3.09 9.73 25.92
C THR A 266 2.64 8.77 27.01
N ASP A 267 1.39 8.28 26.95
CA ASP A 267 0.86 7.36 27.95
C ASP A 267 1.37 5.93 27.70
N THR A 268 1.42 5.13 28.76
CA THR A 268 1.66 3.69 28.66
C THR A 268 0.60 2.90 29.42
N SER A 269 0.27 1.71 28.90
CA SER A 269 -0.67 0.79 29.54
C SER A 269 -0.12 -0.63 29.58
N ALA A 270 -0.37 -1.34 30.67
CA ALA A 270 -0.23 -2.78 30.75
C ALA A 270 -1.56 -3.42 30.32
N ILE A 271 -1.56 -4.15 29.20
CA ILE A 271 -2.78 -4.66 28.58
C ILE A 271 -2.77 -6.18 28.63
N THR A 272 -3.71 -6.75 29.38
CA THR A 272 -3.94 -8.19 29.42
C THR A 272 -4.99 -8.57 28.38
N PHE A 273 -4.57 -9.31 27.36
CA PHE A 273 -5.47 -9.92 26.39
C PHE A 273 -5.85 -11.32 26.87
N THR A 274 -7.15 -11.63 26.90
CA THR A 274 -7.67 -12.98 27.12
C THR A 274 -8.63 -13.33 26.00
N THR A 275 -8.45 -14.49 25.38
CA THR A 275 -9.37 -14.99 24.36
C THR A 275 -9.69 -16.46 24.55
N ASN A 276 -10.88 -16.87 24.12
CA ASN A 276 -11.32 -18.26 24.15
C ASN A 276 -11.26 -18.88 22.74
N MET A 277 -10.45 -19.92 22.58
CA MET A 277 -10.21 -20.63 21.33
C MET A 277 -11.18 -21.79 21.07
N SER A 278 -12.22 -21.99 21.90
CA SER A 278 -13.11 -23.15 21.77
C SER A 278 -13.87 -23.15 20.44
N LYS A 279 -14.26 -21.97 19.94
CA LYS A 279 -14.94 -21.85 18.65
C LYS A 279 -14.01 -22.17 17.48
N ALA A 280 -12.82 -21.58 17.44
CA ALA A 280 -11.80 -21.91 16.45
C ALA A 280 -11.41 -23.39 16.47
N ALA A 281 -11.31 -23.99 17.66
CA ALA A 281 -11.02 -25.41 17.79
C ALA A 281 -12.17 -26.31 17.32
N GLY A 282 -13.41 -25.95 17.66
CA GLY A 282 -14.62 -26.64 17.19
C GLY A 282 -14.80 -26.54 15.68
N ASN A 283 -14.40 -25.41 15.08
CA ASN A 283 -14.44 -25.17 13.63
C ASN A 283 -13.13 -25.60 12.93
N ASN A 284 -12.34 -26.53 13.48
CA ASN A 284 -11.09 -27.02 12.87
C ASN A 284 -10.02 -25.95 12.51
N GLY A 285 -10.18 -24.69 12.91
CA GLY A 285 -9.24 -23.59 12.61
C GLY A 285 -8.06 -23.51 13.57
N PHE A 286 -8.18 -24.14 14.74
CA PHE A 286 -7.16 -24.12 15.79
C PHE A 286 -6.98 -25.49 16.44
N THR A 287 -5.75 -25.87 16.73
CA THR A 287 -5.43 -27.08 17.49
C THR A 287 -4.62 -26.72 18.74
N ILE A 288 -4.90 -27.37 19.87
CA ILE A 288 -4.09 -27.20 21.08
C ILE A 288 -2.64 -27.55 20.75
N GLY A 289 -1.74 -26.57 20.92
CA GLY A 289 -0.33 -26.67 20.55
C GLY A 289 0.06 -25.73 19.42
N ASP A 290 -0.90 -25.22 18.63
CA ASP A 290 -0.68 -24.11 17.71
C ASP A 290 -0.27 -22.86 18.49
N THR A 291 0.65 -22.07 17.92
CA THR A 291 1.08 -20.81 18.50
C THR A 291 0.01 -19.75 18.22
N LEU A 292 -0.42 -19.04 19.25
CA LEU A 292 -1.38 -17.95 19.17
C LEU A 292 -0.68 -16.63 19.53
N LEU A 293 -0.81 -15.64 18.68
CA LEU A 293 -0.21 -14.32 18.83
C LEU A 293 -1.30 -13.25 18.90
N VAL A 294 -1.00 -12.16 19.61
CA VAL A 294 -1.70 -10.88 19.46
C VAL A 294 -0.73 -9.88 18.87
N LYS A 295 -1.19 -9.16 17.86
CA LYS A 295 -0.50 -7.99 17.31
C LYS A 295 -1.32 -6.74 17.59
N LEU A 296 -0.68 -5.66 18.00
CA LEU A 296 -1.34 -4.43 18.43
C LEU A 296 -0.54 -3.19 18.00
N GLY A 297 -1.24 -2.07 17.82
CA GLY A 297 -0.64 -0.81 17.34
C GLY A 297 -0.94 -0.49 15.88
N TYR A 298 -1.84 -1.24 15.22
CA TYR A 298 -2.27 -0.95 13.85
C TYR A 298 -2.79 0.49 13.70
N PHE A 299 -2.66 1.03 12.48
CA PHE A 299 -3.13 2.37 12.11
C PHE A 299 -2.55 3.48 12.99
N GLY A 300 -1.28 3.34 13.42
CA GLY A 300 -0.62 4.30 14.30
C GLY A 300 -1.24 4.44 15.70
N SER A 301 -2.01 3.44 16.15
CA SER A 301 -2.60 3.46 17.50
C SER A 301 -1.61 3.20 18.64
N SER A 302 -0.36 2.89 18.29
CA SER A 302 0.81 2.81 19.17
C SER A 302 2.05 3.32 18.41
N SER A 303 3.18 3.49 19.11
CA SER A 303 4.42 3.98 18.49
C SER A 303 5.08 2.97 17.55
N GLU A 304 4.74 1.70 17.69
CA GLU A 304 5.22 0.60 16.86
C GLU A 304 4.18 -0.54 16.84
N LEU A 305 4.29 -1.44 15.87
CA LEU A 305 3.51 -2.67 15.85
C LEU A 305 4.15 -3.68 16.82
N LEU A 306 3.48 -3.93 17.94
CA LEU A 306 3.92 -4.87 18.96
C LEU A 306 3.31 -6.25 18.70
N THR A 307 4.04 -7.31 19.05
CA THR A 307 3.57 -8.70 18.96
C THR A 307 3.91 -9.45 20.23
N ASP A 308 2.98 -10.24 20.75
CA ASP A 308 3.23 -11.14 21.88
C ASP A 308 2.48 -12.47 21.75
N THR A 309 2.97 -13.50 22.43
CA THR A 309 2.45 -14.87 22.36
C THR A 309 1.51 -15.16 23.53
N LEU A 310 0.28 -15.57 23.21
CA LEU A 310 -0.67 -15.96 24.23
C LEU A 310 -0.39 -17.38 24.73
N THR A 311 -0.50 -17.55 26.05
CA THR A 311 -0.29 -18.84 26.71
C THR A 311 -1.61 -19.44 27.16
N ARG A 312 -1.72 -20.77 27.03
CA ARG A 312 -2.93 -21.50 27.43
C ARG A 312 -3.13 -21.46 28.95
N GLN A 313 -4.35 -21.14 29.37
CA GLN A 313 -4.73 -21.02 30.78
C GLN A 313 -5.28 -22.36 31.30
N GLY A 314 -4.42 -23.12 31.99
CA GLY A 314 -4.77 -24.43 32.55
C GLY A 314 -5.25 -25.43 31.51
N PHE A 315 -6.23 -26.26 31.86
CA PHE A 315 -6.84 -27.26 30.96
C PHE A 315 -8.08 -26.71 30.23
N THR A 316 -8.08 -25.42 29.87
CA THR A 316 -9.20 -24.75 29.20
C THR A 316 -8.89 -24.44 27.73
N PHE A 317 -9.79 -23.77 27.02
CA PHE A 317 -9.52 -23.13 25.72
C PHE A 317 -9.21 -21.63 25.85
N ASN A 318 -9.03 -21.12 27.07
CA ASN A 318 -8.65 -19.73 27.28
C ASN A 318 -7.15 -19.57 27.11
N TYR A 319 -6.76 -18.50 26.41
CA TYR A 319 -5.39 -18.10 26.17
C TYR A 319 -5.23 -16.65 26.61
N ALA A 320 -4.09 -16.32 27.22
CA ALA A 320 -3.83 -14.97 27.68
C ALA A 320 -2.35 -14.57 27.61
N THR A 321 -2.11 -13.28 27.44
CA THR A 321 -0.81 -12.63 27.69
C THR A 321 -1.02 -11.22 28.23
N THR A 322 0.00 -10.66 28.86
CA THR A 322 0.05 -9.24 29.23
C THR A 322 1.19 -8.57 28.50
N VAL A 323 0.86 -7.60 27.65
CA VAL A 323 1.85 -6.74 27.01
C VAL A 323 2.07 -5.54 27.93
N GLU A 324 3.27 -5.43 28.48
CA GLU A 324 3.64 -4.37 29.42
C GLU A 324 4.08 -3.10 28.67
N GLN A 325 3.80 -1.93 29.25
CA GLN A 325 4.27 -0.62 28.76
C GLN A 325 3.88 -0.31 27.30
N VAL A 326 2.72 -0.75 26.84
CA VAL A 326 2.20 -0.43 25.50
C VAL A 326 2.04 1.08 25.37
N PRO A 327 2.75 1.75 24.44
CA PRO A 327 2.55 3.17 24.18
C PRO A 327 1.15 3.41 23.63
N VAL A 328 0.36 4.25 24.30
CA VAL A 328 -1.02 4.57 23.91
C VAL A 328 -1.30 6.06 24.11
N THR A 329 -2.47 6.51 23.63
CA THR A 329 -3.06 7.77 24.06
C THR A 329 -4.36 7.46 24.79
N PHE A 330 -4.50 7.86 26.05
CA PHE A 330 -5.76 7.59 26.76
C PHE A 330 -6.95 8.28 26.09
N GLY A 331 -8.08 7.58 26.05
CA GLY A 331 -9.29 7.98 25.33
C GLY A 331 -9.30 7.66 23.84
N GLN A 332 -8.21 7.10 23.28
CA GLN A 332 -8.12 6.70 21.87
C GLN A 332 -8.25 5.18 21.69
N ARG A 333 -8.59 4.78 20.46
CA ARG A 333 -8.67 3.38 20.03
C ARG A 333 -7.27 2.79 19.90
N LEU A 334 -7.02 1.67 20.56
CA LEU A 334 -5.91 0.77 20.25
C LEU A 334 -6.43 -0.33 19.33
N TYR A 335 -5.88 -0.43 18.12
CA TYR A 335 -6.23 -1.47 17.17
C TYR A 335 -5.30 -2.68 17.32
N TYR A 336 -5.88 -3.88 17.29
CA TYR A 336 -5.18 -5.13 17.48
C TYR A 336 -5.88 -6.29 16.76
N GLN A 337 -5.21 -7.43 16.66
CA GLN A 337 -5.77 -8.62 16.03
C GLN A 337 -5.04 -9.89 16.49
N TYR A 338 -5.74 -11.03 16.43
CA TYR A 338 -5.16 -12.34 16.70
C TYR A 338 -4.62 -13.02 15.45
N TYR A 339 -3.52 -13.76 15.62
CA TYR A 339 -2.87 -14.54 14.59
C TYR A 339 -2.53 -15.93 15.12
N ILE A 340 -2.63 -16.95 14.27
CA ILE A 340 -2.01 -18.25 14.53
C ILE A 340 -0.74 -18.38 13.72
N TYR A 341 0.28 -19.02 14.28
CA TYR A 341 1.48 -19.39 13.54
C TYR A 341 1.55 -20.91 13.39
N LYS A 342 1.42 -21.40 12.16
CA LYS A 342 1.28 -22.82 11.84
C LYS A 342 1.99 -23.15 10.53
N LEU A 343 2.76 -24.25 10.52
CA LEU A 343 3.51 -24.70 9.33
C LEU A 343 4.47 -23.64 8.74
N GLY A 344 5.04 -22.78 9.59
CA GLY A 344 5.96 -21.72 9.15
C GLY A 344 5.27 -20.50 8.52
N GLN A 345 3.94 -20.45 8.59
CA GLN A 345 3.12 -19.37 8.06
C GLN A 345 2.31 -18.74 9.19
N GLU A 346 2.24 -17.42 9.17
CA GLU A 346 1.33 -16.69 10.03
C GLU A 346 -0.02 -16.57 9.35
N GLN A 347 -1.10 -16.68 10.12
CA GLN A 347 -2.45 -16.57 9.61
C GLN A 347 -3.29 -15.68 10.50
N ARG A 348 -3.82 -14.64 9.88
CA ARG A 348 -4.75 -13.68 10.47
C ARG A 348 -6.07 -14.34 10.87
N GLU A 349 -6.69 -13.87 11.95
CA GLU A 349 -8.06 -14.24 12.28
C GLU A 349 -9.07 -13.72 11.23
N ILE A 350 -10.22 -14.37 11.19
CA ILE A 350 -11.37 -13.96 10.39
C ILE A 350 -12.24 -13.07 11.27
N TYR A 351 -12.12 -11.76 11.08
CA TYR A 351 -12.77 -10.77 11.92
C TYR A 351 -13.34 -9.59 11.15
N PHE A 352 -14.52 -9.17 11.57
CA PHE A 352 -15.13 -7.90 11.19
C PHE A 352 -15.89 -7.35 12.39
N ASN A 353 -15.76 -6.05 12.61
CA ASN A 353 -16.41 -5.33 13.68
C ASN A 353 -17.69 -4.66 13.19
N PHE A 354 -18.83 -5.26 13.49
CA PHE A 354 -20.15 -4.73 13.11
C PHE A 354 -20.53 -3.44 13.86
N ASP A 355 -19.82 -3.11 14.94
CA ASP A 355 -19.99 -1.87 15.69
C ASP A 355 -19.08 -0.74 15.16
N TYR A 356 -18.28 -0.97 14.11
CA TYR A 356 -17.43 0.05 13.53
C TYR A 356 -18.26 1.11 12.79
N ASP A 357 -18.05 2.38 13.16
CA ASP A 357 -18.78 3.54 12.66
C ASP A 357 -17.89 4.52 11.85
N GLY A 358 -16.63 4.17 11.62
CA GLY A 358 -15.70 4.98 10.87
C GLY A 358 -15.82 4.80 9.36
N SER A 359 -15.04 5.58 8.62
CA SER A 359 -15.08 5.60 7.14
C SER A 359 -13.99 4.77 6.47
N VAL A 360 -13.05 4.19 7.23
CA VAL A 360 -11.92 3.42 6.69
C VAL A 360 -12.25 1.93 6.77
N PRO A 361 -12.55 1.24 5.66
CA PRO A 361 -13.04 -0.14 5.70
C PRO A 361 -12.06 -1.12 6.36
N SER A 362 -10.76 -0.94 6.13
CA SER A 362 -9.71 -1.82 6.70
C SER A 362 -9.66 -1.76 8.23
N GLU A 363 -10.11 -0.67 8.86
CA GLU A 363 -10.20 -0.59 10.32
C GLU A 363 -11.33 -1.46 10.88
N ALA A 364 -12.41 -1.67 10.11
CA ALA A 364 -13.52 -2.55 10.50
C ALA A 364 -13.10 -4.03 10.53
N GLU A 365 -12.08 -4.42 9.76
CA GLU A 365 -11.48 -5.76 9.79
C GLU A 365 -10.53 -6.00 10.98
N ARG A 366 -10.42 -5.05 11.90
CA ARG A 366 -9.54 -5.11 13.07
C ARG A 366 -10.32 -4.94 14.36
N ARG A 367 -9.85 -5.58 15.42
CA ARG A 367 -10.38 -5.35 16.76
C ARG A 367 -9.87 -3.99 17.24
N PHE A 368 -10.70 -3.25 17.96
CA PHE A 368 -10.22 -2.09 18.71
C PHE A 368 -10.74 -2.08 20.14
N PHE A 369 -10.01 -1.37 21.00
CA PHE A 369 -10.45 -1.07 22.35
C PHE A 369 -10.05 0.35 22.74
N VAL A 370 -10.92 1.10 23.41
CA VAL A 370 -10.60 2.45 23.89
C VAL A 370 -9.85 2.37 25.22
N ILE A 371 -8.56 2.70 25.20
CA ILE A 371 -7.69 2.59 26.38
C ILE A 371 -7.87 3.85 27.23
N ASN A 372 -8.25 3.69 28.50
CA ASN A 372 -8.52 4.83 29.40
C ASN A 372 -7.66 4.84 30.67
N THR A 373 -6.86 3.80 30.88
CA THR A 373 -6.13 3.55 32.12
C THR A 373 -4.79 2.89 31.87
N ALA A 374 -3.88 3.01 32.84
CA ALA A 374 -2.54 2.40 32.80
C ALA A 374 -2.55 0.86 32.94
N THR A 375 -3.71 0.25 33.24
CA THR A 375 -3.89 -1.20 33.24
C THR A 375 -5.27 -1.50 32.69
N VAL A 376 -5.34 -2.39 31.70
CA VAL A 376 -6.58 -2.77 31.01
C VAL A 376 -6.61 -4.30 30.84
N ALA A 377 -7.80 -4.88 30.99
CA ALA A 377 -8.06 -6.27 30.61
C ALA A 377 -9.06 -6.28 29.44
N ILE A 378 -8.70 -6.96 28.36
CA ILE A 378 -9.53 -7.13 27.17
C ILE A 378 -9.88 -8.62 27.06
N ASN A 379 -11.19 -8.92 27.09
CA ASN A 379 -11.69 -10.29 27.03
C ASN A 379 -12.45 -10.51 25.72
N ASP A 380 -11.85 -11.25 24.80
CA ASP A 380 -12.43 -11.67 23.52
C ASP A 380 -12.93 -13.12 23.63
N ILE A 381 -14.02 -13.29 24.38
CA ILE A 381 -14.53 -14.60 24.85
C ILE A 381 -16.00 -14.85 24.52
N GLU A 382 -16.69 -13.90 23.87
CA GLU A 382 -18.13 -14.02 23.62
C GLU A 382 -18.40 -15.04 22.50
N ASP A 383 -19.36 -15.93 22.71
CA ASP A 383 -19.82 -16.84 21.66
C ASP A 383 -20.87 -16.13 20.80
N SER A 384 -20.40 -15.41 19.79
CA SER A 384 -21.21 -14.58 18.91
C SER A 384 -20.60 -14.53 17.51
N GLU A 385 -21.41 -14.16 16.51
CA GLU A 385 -20.96 -13.84 15.15
C GLU A 385 -20.76 -12.33 14.94
N VAL A 386 -21.46 -11.51 15.73
CA VAL A 386 -21.53 -10.05 15.50
C VAL A 386 -20.88 -9.23 16.60
N ASP A 387 -20.73 -9.78 17.81
CA ASP A 387 -20.19 -9.04 18.95
C ASP A 387 -18.72 -8.69 18.71
N ALA A 388 -18.34 -7.44 18.94
CA ALA A 388 -16.96 -7.00 18.76
C ALA A 388 -15.96 -7.79 19.61
N ARG A 389 -16.38 -8.37 20.74
CA ARG A 389 -15.59 -9.20 21.69
C ARG A 389 -15.78 -10.70 21.49
N ARG A 390 -16.25 -11.10 20.30
CA ARG A 390 -16.41 -12.52 19.97
C ARG A 390 -15.10 -13.29 19.95
N MET A 391 -15.20 -14.59 20.22
CA MET A 391 -14.10 -15.54 20.05
C MET A 391 -13.50 -15.45 18.64
N PRO A 392 -12.16 -15.53 18.49
CA PRO A 392 -11.49 -15.53 17.20
C PRO A 392 -11.80 -16.81 16.42
N ILE A 393 -11.78 -16.69 15.11
CA ILE A 393 -11.97 -17.79 14.15
C ILE A 393 -10.82 -17.73 13.16
N PHE A 394 -10.34 -18.89 12.71
CA PHE A 394 -9.23 -18.99 11.78
C PHE A 394 -9.60 -19.97 10.66
N ARG A 395 -9.21 -19.62 9.42
CA ARG A 395 -9.25 -20.54 8.28
C ARG A 395 -8.36 -21.75 8.54
N ASN A 396 -8.72 -22.91 8.06
CA ASN A 396 -7.85 -24.08 8.09
C ASN A 396 -7.18 -24.30 6.73
N ASN A 397 -5.92 -23.90 6.61
CA ASN A 397 -5.17 -24.04 5.36
C ASN A 397 -4.62 -25.46 5.10
N THR A 398 -4.97 -26.45 5.93
CA THR A 398 -4.56 -27.84 5.71
C THR A 398 -5.24 -28.38 4.45
N LYS A 399 -4.49 -29.10 3.61
CA LYS A 399 -5.06 -29.83 2.47
C LYS A 399 -6.10 -30.86 2.92
N LEU A 400 -7.14 -31.04 2.11
CA LEU A 400 -8.11 -32.11 2.31
C LEU A 400 -7.38 -33.47 2.30
N SER A 401 -7.83 -34.37 3.17
CA SER A 401 -7.25 -35.72 3.29
C SER A 401 -7.94 -36.75 2.40
N LYS A 402 -9.09 -36.40 1.83
CA LYS A 402 -9.95 -37.25 1.01
C LYS A 402 -10.91 -36.38 0.19
N ASP A 403 -11.56 -37.01 -0.77
CA ASP A 403 -12.67 -36.40 -1.50
C ASP A 403 -13.86 -36.16 -0.56
N VAL A 404 -14.53 -35.03 -0.76
CA VAL A 404 -15.68 -34.58 0.02
C VAL A 404 -16.76 -34.03 -0.90
N THR A 405 -18.02 -34.27 -0.53
CA THR A 405 -19.17 -33.61 -1.14
C THR A 405 -19.68 -32.59 -0.14
N LEU A 406 -19.69 -31.32 -0.55
CA LEU A 406 -20.15 -30.18 0.23
C LEU A 406 -21.53 -29.75 -0.29
N THR A 407 -22.48 -29.55 0.62
CA THR A 407 -23.70 -28.79 0.33
C THR A 407 -23.55 -27.42 0.97
N LEU A 408 -23.67 -26.37 0.17
CA LEU A 408 -23.75 -24.99 0.66
C LEU A 408 -25.23 -24.59 0.73
N GLU A 409 -25.64 -24.05 1.87
CA GLU A 409 -27.01 -23.60 2.13
C GLU A 409 -27.00 -22.10 2.47
N CYS A 410 -27.90 -21.32 1.87
CA CYS A 410 -28.07 -19.90 2.14
C CYS A 410 -29.54 -19.62 2.45
N ASP A 411 -29.83 -19.27 3.71
CA ASP A 411 -31.14 -18.76 4.12
C ASP A 411 -31.26 -17.28 3.76
N ILE A 412 -32.09 -16.96 2.78
CA ILE A 412 -32.22 -15.58 2.28
C ILE A 412 -33.23 -14.72 3.08
N ARG A 413 -33.92 -15.31 4.06
CA ARG A 413 -34.93 -14.61 4.86
C ARG A 413 -34.37 -13.41 5.64
N PRO A 414 -33.18 -13.46 6.26
CA PRO A 414 -32.58 -12.29 6.90
C PRO A 414 -32.42 -11.11 5.93
N ALA A 415 -31.97 -11.34 4.69
CA ALA A 415 -31.85 -10.30 3.68
C ALA A 415 -33.21 -9.68 3.32
N ILE A 416 -34.24 -10.53 3.15
CA ILE A 416 -35.62 -10.07 2.92
C ILE A 416 -36.11 -9.18 4.07
N TYR A 417 -35.97 -9.65 5.32
CA TYR A 417 -36.42 -8.89 6.48
C TYR A 417 -35.64 -7.58 6.67
N GLN A 418 -34.35 -7.56 6.35
CA GLN A 418 -33.51 -6.37 6.44
C GLN A 418 -33.96 -5.28 5.45
N VAL A 419 -34.31 -5.66 4.22
CA VAL A 419 -34.84 -4.72 3.22
C VAL A 419 -36.26 -4.27 3.55
N LEU A 420 -37.11 -5.18 4.04
CA LEU A 420 -38.45 -4.83 4.54
C LEU A 420 -38.41 -3.87 5.74
N ALA A 421 -37.35 -3.94 6.55
CA ALA A 421 -37.11 -3.01 7.65
C ALA A 421 -36.61 -1.62 7.17
N GLY A 422 -36.39 -1.44 5.88
CA GLY A 422 -36.02 -0.17 5.26
C GLY A 422 -34.55 -0.04 4.83
N SER A 423 -33.76 -1.11 4.96
CA SER A 423 -32.36 -1.09 4.49
C SER A 423 -32.27 -1.28 2.97
N THR A 424 -31.19 -0.80 2.37
CA THR A 424 -30.82 -1.13 1.00
C THR A 424 -29.67 -2.13 1.03
N LEU A 425 -29.75 -3.17 0.20
CA LEU A 425 -28.60 -4.02 -0.10
C LEU A 425 -27.87 -3.37 -1.29
N GLU A 426 -26.84 -2.59 -0.98
CA GLU A 426 -26.07 -1.86 -1.97
C GLU A 426 -25.15 -2.82 -2.72
N ASP A 427 -25.20 -2.77 -4.04
CA ASP A 427 -24.24 -3.46 -4.89
C ASP A 427 -23.01 -2.58 -5.08
N ILE A 428 -21.84 -3.11 -4.73
CA ILE A 428 -20.57 -2.38 -4.76
C ILE A 428 -19.72 -2.65 -6.01
N GLN A 429 -20.07 -3.64 -6.84
CA GLN A 429 -19.25 -4.04 -8.00
C GLN A 429 -20.05 -4.22 -9.29
N SER A 430 -21.36 -4.00 -9.26
CA SER A 430 -22.26 -4.10 -10.41
C SER A 430 -23.44 -3.12 -10.29
N SER A 431 -24.61 -3.48 -10.82
CA SER A 431 -25.80 -2.62 -10.86
C SER A 431 -27.05 -3.27 -10.24
N VAL A 432 -26.90 -4.26 -9.35
CA VAL A 432 -28.01 -5.03 -8.75
C VAL A 432 -28.24 -4.63 -7.29
N THR A 433 -28.42 -3.32 -7.06
CA THR A 433 -28.83 -2.77 -5.75
C THR A 433 -30.29 -3.15 -5.47
N ILE A 434 -30.57 -3.67 -4.27
CA ILE A 434 -31.92 -4.09 -3.86
C ILE A 434 -32.46 -3.12 -2.82
N THR A 435 -33.50 -2.37 -3.20
CA THR A 435 -34.08 -1.31 -2.38
C THR A 435 -35.42 -1.71 -1.76
N PRO A 436 -35.86 -1.07 -0.66
CA PRO A 436 -37.19 -1.26 -0.10
C PRO A 436 -38.32 -1.00 -1.11
N ALA A 437 -38.11 -0.07 -2.04
CA ALA A 437 -39.09 0.25 -3.09
C ALA A 437 -39.31 -0.92 -4.05
N MET A 438 -38.29 -1.74 -4.32
CA MET A 438 -38.42 -2.92 -5.16
C MET A 438 -39.29 -3.99 -4.47
N LEU A 439 -39.06 -4.26 -3.19
CA LEU A 439 -39.90 -5.20 -2.42
C LEU A 439 -41.33 -4.68 -2.22
N ALA A 440 -41.53 -3.36 -2.13
CA ALA A 440 -42.87 -2.77 -2.10
C ALA A 440 -43.62 -2.94 -3.43
N ALA A 441 -42.91 -2.93 -4.57
CA ALA A 441 -43.48 -3.16 -5.88
C ALA A 441 -43.74 -4.65 -6.16
N ASP A 442 -42.82 -5.52 -5.71
CA ASP A 442 -42.91 -6.98 -5.84
C ASP A 442 -42.25 -7.65 -4.63
N PRO A 443 -43.03 -8.18 -3.67
CA PRO A 443 -42.50 -8.81 -2.45
C PRO A 443 -41.56 -10.00 -2.72
N ASP A 444 -41.68 -10.65 -3.88
CA ASP A 444 -40.87 -11.81 -4.25
C ASP A 444 -39.58 -11.41 -4.99
N THR A 445 -39.25 -10.12 -5.08
CA THR A 445 -38.09 -9.61 -5.85
C THR A 445 -36.81 -10.41 -5.57
N ILE A 446 -36.45 -10.59 -4.30
CA ILE A 446 -35.22 -11.29 -3.91
C ILE A 446 -35.24 -12.76 -4.37
N LEU A 447 -36.36 -13.45 -4.17
CA LEU A 447 -36.52 -14.85 -4.58
C LEU A 447 -36.46 -15.00 -6.11
N LYS A 448 -37.05 -14.05 -6.85
CA LYS A 448 -37.07 -14.03 -8.33
C LYS A 448 -35.71 -13.70 -8.93
N LEU A 449 -34.93 -12.86 -8.28
CA LEU A 449 -33.57 -12.54 -8.70
C LEU A 449 -32.69 -13.79 -8.63
N GLY A 450 -32.85 -14.62 -7.60
CA GLY A 450 -32.07 -15.83 -7.34
C GLY A 450 -30.77 -15.54 -6.58
N VAL A 451 -30.07 -16.60 -6.16
CA VAL A 451 -28.84 -16.52 -5.36
C VAL A 451 -27.69 -17.22 -6.10
N TRP A 452 -26.52 -16.59 -6.10
CA TRP A 452 -25.28 -17.16 -6.61
C TRP A 452 -24.21 -17.17 -5.53
N VAL A 453 -23.33 -18.17 -5.58
CA VAL A 453 -22.10 -18.21 -4.80
C VAL A 453 -20.91 -17.81 -5.68
N ASN A 454 -20.03 -16.97 -5.17
CA ASN A 454 -18.82 -16.52 -5.84
C ASN A 454 -17.59 -16.78 -4.95
N GLY A 455 -16.40 -16.63 -5.51
CA GLY A 455 -15.13 -16.81 -4.82
C GLY A 455 -14.48 -18.19 -5.02
N PRO A 456 -13.30 -18.42 -4.43
CA PRO A 456 -12.44 -19.57 -4.73
C PRO A 456 -13.08 -20.95 -4.52
N MET A 457 -14.04 -21.08 -3.60
CA MET A 457 -14.78 -22.34 -3.39
C MET A 457 -15.66 -22.71 -4.59
N SER A 458 -16.24 -21.72 -5.27
CA SER A 458 -17.41 -21.89 -6.15
C SER A 458 -17.11 -22.44 -7.55
N ASN A 459 -15.88 -22.88 -7.84
CA ASN A 459 -15.49 -23.28 -9.18
C ASN A 459 -15.26 -24.80 -9.31
N ASN A 460 -16.01 -25.45 -10.23
CA ASN A 460 -15.75 -26.83 -10.66
C ASN A 460 -14.55 -26.95 -11.63
N GLY A 461 -13.91 -25.83 -12.00
CA GLY A 461 -12.67 -25.75 -12.76
C GLY A 461 -11.98 -24.38 -12.61
N GLU A 462 -11.03 -24.30 -11.68
CA GLU A 462 -10.02 -23.25 -11.44
C GLU A 462 -10.43 -21.95 -10.70
N GLY A 463 -10.15 -21.91 -9.38
CA GLY A 463 -9.27 -20.91 -8.74
C GLY A 463 -9.63 -19.43 -8.61
N THR A 464 -10.68 -18.86 -9.22
CA THR A 464 -10.86 -17.39 -9.20
C THR A 464 -12.30 -16.92 -8.97
N TRP A 465 -12.41 -15.66 -8.56
CA TRP A 465 -13.65 -14.88 -8.58
C TRP A 465 -14.22 -14.78 -10.00
N GLN A 466 -15.55 -14.85 -10.12
CA GLN A 466 -16.27 -14.53 -11.35
C GLN A 466 -16.67 -13.05 -11.30
N THR A 467 -16.76 -12.40 -12.45
CA THR A 467 -17.25 -11.01 -12.53
C THR A 467 -18.68 -10.92 -12.01
N TRP A 468 -18.91 -10.04 -11.04
CA TRP A 468 -20.24 -9.75 -10.49
C TRP A 468 -21.21 -9.20 -11.54
N GLY A 469 -22.50 -9.17 -11.18
CA GLY A 469 -23.61 -8.73 -12.02
C GLY A 469 -24.08 -9.79 -13.01
N GLY A 470 -24.45 -9.36 -14.22
CA GLY A 470 -25.05 -10.21 -15.24
C GLY A 470 -24.19 -11.40 -15.67
N THR A 471 -22.86 -11.30 -15.54
CA THR A 471 -21.92 -12.39 -15.84
C THR A 471 -22.09 -13.53 -14.84
N LEU A 472 -22.01 -13.23 -13.53
CA LEU A 472 -22.27 -14.22 -12.48
C LEU A 472 -23.70 -14.76 -12.56
N ALA A 473 -24.69 -13.90 -12.79
CA ALA A 473 -26.09 -14.32 -12.95
C ALA A 473 -26.30 -15.32 -14.11
N GLY A 474 -25.43 -15.28 -15.13
CA GLY A 474 -25.42 -16.25 -16.24
C GLY A 474 -24.68 -17.55 -15.96
N ASP A 475 -23.94 -17.65 -14.85
CA ASP A 475 -23.11 -18.82 -14.53
C ASP A 475 -23.93 -19.88 -13.77
N VAL A 476 -24.32 -20.93 -14.50
CA VAL A 476 -25.11 -22.04 -13.96
C VAL A 476 -24.35 -22.92 -12.96
N ASN A 477 -23.00 -22.88 -12.98
CA ASN A 477 -22.18 -23.64 -12.02
C ASN A 477 -22.14 -22.98 -10.65
N ARG A 478 -22.51 -21.70 -10.56
CA ARG A 478 -22.48 -20.88 -9.35
C ARG A 478 -23.87 -20.52 -8.84
N LYS A 479 -24.90 -20.87 -9.60
CA LYS A 479 -26.29 -20.64 -9.24
C LYS A 479 -26.72 -21.58 -8.11
N MET A 480 -27.38 -21.05 -7.10
CA MET A 480 -28.02 -21.83 -6.05
C MET A 480 -29.52 -22.02 -6.35
N TYR A 481 -30.13 -23.05 -5.75
CA TYR A 481 -31.48 -23.53 -6.08
C TYR A 481 -32.34 -23.72 -4.84
N ASP A 482 -33.61 -23.32 -4.92
CA ASP A 482 -34.67 -23.54 -3.92
C ASP A 482 -35.85 -24.24 -4.64
N ASP A 483 -35.56 -25.40 -5.24
CA ASP A 483 -36.45 -26.12 -6.17
C ASP A 483 -36.56 -27.64 -5.93
N GLY A 484 -36.02 -28.14 -4.82
CA GLY A 484 -35.94 -29.55 -4.45
C GLY A 484 -34.86 -30.33 -5.20
N THR A 485 -33.90 -29.63 -5.82
CA THR A 485 -32.74 -30.20 -6.52
C THR A 485 -31.42 -29.59 -6.03
N HIS A 486 -30.27 -30.05 -6.53
CA HIS A 486 -28.94 -29.49 -6.16
C HIS A 486 -28.66 -29.44 -4.65
N GLY A 487 -29.13 -30.45 -3.90
CA GLY A 487 -28.98 -30.53 -2.45
C GLY A 487 -30.17 -29.98 -1.66
N ASP A 488 -31.12 -29.31 -2.32
CA ASP A 488 -32.27 -28.69 -1.67
C ASP A 488 -33.26 -29.76 -1.21
N ALA A 489 -33.55 -29.73 0.09
CA ALA A 489 -34.46 -30.66 0.73
C ALA A 489 -35.94 -30.27 0.55
N VAL A 490 -36.26 -28.98 0.46
CA VAL A 490 -37.64 -28.47 0.46
C VAL A 490 -37.80 -27.29 -0.49
N ALA A 491 -38.29 -27.58 -1.68
CA ALA A 491 -38.57 -26.55 -2.68
C ALA A 491 -39.48 -25.42 -2.18
N GLY A 492 -39.04 -24.17 -2.38
CA GLY A 492 -39.76 -22.94 -2.11
C GLY A 492 -39.75 -22.52 -0.64
N ASP A 493 -38.79 -22.98 0.16
CA ASP A 493 -38.69 -22.63 1.59
C ASP A 493 -37.75 -21.45 1.87
N SER A 494 -37.21 -20.83 0.81
CA SER A 494 -36.27 -19.71 0.83
C SER A 494 -34.85 -20.08 1.29
N ILE A 495 -34.52 -21.36 1.35
CA ILE A 495 -33.16 -21.86 1.57
C ILE A 495 -32.61 -22.31 0.22
N PHE A 496 -31.65 -21.55 -0.30
CA PHE A 496 -31.01 -21.86 -1.57
C PHE A 496 -29.83 -22.80 -1.34
N THR A 497 -29.66 -23.82 -2.18
CA THR A 497 -28.57 -24.78 -2.07
C THR A 497 -27.78 -24.97 -3.34
N ILE A 498 -26.53 -25.42 -3.20
CA ILE A 498 -25.71 -25.96 -4.28
C ILE A 498 -24.78 -27.04 -3.72
N VAL A 499 -24.44 -28.03 -4.55
CA VAL A 499 -23.51 -29.12 -4.18
C VAL A 499 -22.21 -29.00 -4.95
N TYR A 500 -21.09 -29.07 -4.23
CA TYR A 500 -19.74 -29.16 -4.77
C TYR A 500 -19.08 -30.49 -4.41
N ASN A 501 -18.26 -31.01 -5.32
CA ASN A 501 -17.38 -32.14 -5.03
C ASN A 501 -15.94 -31.63 -5.04
N MET A 502 -15.24 -31.78 -3.91
CA MET A 502 -13.87 -31.33 -3.74
C MET A 502 -12.96 -32.53 -3.49
N SER A 503 -11.72 -32.41 -3.92
CA SER A 503 -10.65 -33.39 -3.72
C SER A 503 -9.39 -32.69 -3.17
N PRO A 504 -8.43 -33.45 -2.62
CA PRO A 504 -7.13 -32.90 -2.22
C PRO A 504 -6.40 -32.13 -3.33
N ASP A 505 -6.63 -32.53 -4.59
CA ASP A 505 -6.02 -31.96 -5.80
C ASP A 505 -6.80 -30.77 -6.36
N SER A 506 -7.93 -30.40 -5.76
CA SER A 506 -8.70 -29.21 -6.17
C SER A 506 -7.90 -27.92 -5.90
N SER A 507 -8.12 -26.88 -6.70
CA SER A 507 -7.48 -25.56 -6.49
C SER A 507 -7.81 -24.98 -5.11
N SER A 508 -9.03 -25.21 -4.63
CA SER A 508 -9.51 -24.92 -3.27
C SER A 508 -9.46 -26.14 -2.35
N GLY A 509 -8.56 -27.11 -2.60
CA GLY A 509 -8.47 -28.39 -1.89
C GLY A 509 -7.96 -28.30 -0.44
N THR A 510 -8.29 -27.23 0.27
CA THR A 510 -8.03 -27.00 1.70
C THR A 510 -9.28 -27.26 2.54
N VAL A 511 -9.13 -27.39 3.85
CA VAL A 511 -10.28 -27.50 4.76
C VAL A 511 -11.04 -26.16 4.84
N GLY A 512 -10.32 -25.04 4.86
CA GLY A 512 -10.92 -23.72 4.86
C GLY A 512 -11.30 -23.25 3.47
N GLN A 513 -12.57 -22.95 3.28
CA GLN A 513 -13.19 -22.50 2.04
C GLN A 513 -13.56 -21.02 2.13
N GLU A 514 -13.42 -20.30 1.03
CA GLU A 514 -13.72 -18.88 0.94
C GLU A 514 -14.71 -18.60 -0.19
N PHE A 515 -15.72 -17.79 0.11
CA PHE A 515 -16.82 -17.51 -0.81
C PHE A 515 -17.61 -16.26 -0.41
N LYS A 516 -18.49 -15.81 -1.31
CA LYS A 516 -19.52 -14.80 -1.06
C LYS A 516 -20.84 -15.21 -1.70
N PHE A 517 -21.93 -14.64 -1.22
CA PHE A 517 -23.24 -14.74 -1.86
C PHE A 517 -23.57 -13.46 -2.64
N GLY A 518 -24.37 -13.62 -3.70
CA GLY A 518 -24.88 -12.49 -4.48
C GLY A 518 -26.31 -12.74 -4.95
N ILE A 519 -27.21 -11.82 -4.64
CA ILE A 519 -28.60 -11.87 -5.11
C ILE A 519 -28.66 -11.27 -6.52
N GLY A 520 -29.23 -12.01 -7.46
CA GLY A 520 -29.26 -11.61 -8.88
C GLY A 520 -27.87 -11.48 -9.51
N GLY A 521 -26.85 -12.10 -8.89
CA GLY A 521 -25.45 -12.03 -9.30
C GLY A 521 -24.70 -10.77 -8.86
N GLY A 522 -25.33 -9.81 -8.16
CA GLY A 522 -24.64 -8.61 -7.65
C GLY A 522 -23.81 -8.87 -6.39
N ASP A 523 -22.82 -8.03 -6.10
CA ASP A 523 -22.08 -8.04 -4.83
C ASP A 523 -22.85 -7.20 -3.79
N ASN A 524 -24.02 -7.71 -3.39
CA ASN A 524 -25.00 -7.02 -2.54
C ASN A 524 -25.15 -7.66 -1.15
N GLU A 525 -24.14 -8.40 -0.71
CA GLU A 525 -24.07 -8.99 0.62
C GLU A 525 -23.35 -8.06 1.62
N SER A 526 -22.24 -7.45 1.21
CA SER A 526 -21.42 -6.60 2.06
C SER A 526 -20.30 -5.90 1.27
N GLY A 527 -19.59 -4.96 1.91
CA GLY A 527 -18.45 -4.25 1.33
C GLY A 527 -17.26 -5.15 0.95
N TYR A 528 -16.21 -4.52 0.40
CA TYR A 528 -14.92 -5.19 0.16
C TYR A 528 -14.34 -5.77 1.46
N GLY A 529 -13.73 -6.95 1.39
CA GLY A 529 -13.04 -7.61 2.53
C GLY A 529 -13.90 -8.52 3.42
N LEU A 530 -15.21 -8.57 3.18
CA LEU A 530 -16.17 -9.36 3.97
C LEU A 530 -16.54 -10.70 3.30
N ASN A 531 -15.53 -11.51 3.01
CA ASN A 531 -15.77 -12.85 2.47
C ASN A 531 -16.17 -13.82 3.59
N HIS A 532 -17.04 -14.77 3.28
CA HIS A 532 -17.28 -15.91 4.15
C HIS A 532 -16.07 -16.83 4.11
N ILE A 533 -15.63 -17.27 5.29
CA ILE A 533 -14.59 -18.27 5.41
C ILE A 533 -15.06 -19.35 6.38
N GLU A 534 -15.28 -20.55 5.84
CA GLU A 534 -15.80 -21.69 6.59
C GLU A 534 -14.88 -22.90 6.48
N ASN A 535 -14.73 -23.65 7.57
CA ASN A 535 -13.92 -24.86 7.60
C ASN A 535 -14.81 -26.10 7.55
N ILE A 536 -14.52 -27.01 6.61
CA ILE A 536 -15.30 -28.24 6.39
C ILE A 536 -14.91 -29.43 7.27
#